data_AF-A0A3P7WYL2-F1
#
_entry.id   AF-A0A3P7WYL2-F1
#
_cell.length_a   1.000
_cell.length_b   1.000
_cell.length_c   1.000
_cell.angle_alpha   90.00
_cell.angle_beta   90.00
_cell.angle_gamma   90.00
#
_symmetry.space_group_name_H-M   'P 1'
#
loop_
_entity.id
_entity.type
_entity.pdbx_description
1 polymer ?
#
loop_
_entity_poly.entity_id
_entity_poly.type
_entity_poly.pdbx_seq_one_letter_code
_entity_poly.pdbx_strand_id
1 'polypeptide(L)'
;MELRQDSTYIKANAIEKLAYLQMLGYDISWAAFNIIEVMASTKYTEKRIGYLAAAQCFHDTTEVLMLTTNLIRKDLNSSNMYDSGVALGGLSCFVTPDLARDLASDIVNLLSSSRPYTRKRAVLLLYKIFLKYPEALRPTFQRLKEKLEDVDPGVQSAAVNVICELARKNPKNYLTLAPVFFKLMTTSSNNWMLIKIIKLFGALVPLEPRLGKKLLEPLTNLINSTSAMSLLYECINTVIAVLISISAGGDHAASIQLCVQKLGVLIEDSDQNLKYLGLLAMGKILQTHPKAVQAHKDIVLRCLDDKDESIRLRSLDLLYGMVSKKNIMEIVKKLMEHVESAEGSHYRDELLTRIIGICSYNNYQFITNFEWYISVLVELTKVEGTKHGARIAEQIQDVTVRVESIRHFSVSQMALLVENAHILLAGSVQQRSNICEVLLAAAWICGEYSQHVRNIHSVLESMLRARTSVMSGHILSVYVQNIGKLYSTLLSKAEKEDDWDAIESLDNLMLSKLADFELAEHLEAQERACTLMGVLRVVEAAHGRREKIAGDVAKLYEGELNPVAAKAQRKVPVPEG
;
A
#
# COMPACT_ATOMS: atom_id res chain seq x y z
N MET A 1 -6.14 49.49 20.46
CA MET A 1 -5.78 50.94 20.47
C MET A 1 -4.65 51.24 19.50
N GLU A 2 -3.58 50.44 19.44
CA GLU A 2 -2.42 50.71 18.56
C GLU A 2 -2.77 50.86 17.07
N LEU A 3 -3.68 50.04 16.52
CA LEU A 3 -4.11 50.13 15.11
C LEU A 3 -4.90 51.40 14.75
N ARG A 4 -5.44 52.13 15.73
CA ARG A 4 -6.23 53.36 15.51
C ARG A 4 -5.37 54.62 15.52
N GLN A 5 -4.06 54.51 15.76
CA GLN A 5 -3.14 55.65 15.77
C GLN A 5 -2.64 55.98 14.36
N ASP A 6 -2.41 57.27 14.05
CA ASP A 6 -1.99 57.71 12.72
C ASP A 6 -0.55 57.30 12.35
N SER A 7 0.29 56.99 13.33
CA SER A 7 1.67 56.58 13.09
C SER A 7 1.76 55.19 12.45
N THR A 8 2.19 55.14 11.18
CA THR A 8 2.41 53.90 10.43
C THR A 8 3.40 52.97 11.12
N TYR A 9 4.37 53.51 11.86
CA TYR A 9 5.33 52.71 12.64
C TYR A 9 4.64 51.92 13.77
N ILE A 10 3.71 52.56 14.49
CA ILE A 10 2.98 51.91 15.58
C ILE A 10 1.99 50.88 15.02
N LYS A 11 1.32 51.22 13.91
CA LYS A 11 0.49 50.25 13.17
C LYS A 11 1.30 49.04 12.71
N ALA A 12 2.49 49.23 12.15
CA ALA A 12 3.34 48.14 11.70
C ALA A 12 3.71 47.18 12.85
N ASN A 13 4.13 47.71 14.00
CA ASN A 13 4.44 46.89 15.17
C ASN A 13 3.20 46.15 15.70
N ALA A 14 2.02 46.78 15.68
CA ALA A 14 0.78 46.13 16.06
C ALA A 14 0.42 44.98 15.10
N ILE A 15 0.64 45.17 13.80
CA ILE A 15 0.41 44.14 12.78
C ILE A 15 1.41 42.99 12.91
N GLU A 16 2.66 43.26 13.27
CA GLU A 16 3.64 42.21 13.57
C GLU A 16 3.19 41.34 14.76
N LYS A 17 2.68 41.97 15.84
CA LYS A 17 2.09 41.24 16.98
C LYS A 17 0.86 40.43 16.55
N LEU A 18 0.01 40.97 15.68
CA LEU A 18 -1.15 40.25 15.15
C LEU A 18 -0.75 39.06 14.28
N ALA A 19 0.26 39.21 13.42
CA ALA A 19 0.83 38.10 12.65
C ALA A 19 1.32 36.97 13.56
N TYR A 20 1.96 37.32 14.69
CA TYR A 20 2.33 36.34 15.71
C TYR A 20 1.11 35.65 16.36
N LEU A 21 0.04 36.39 16.68
CA LEU A 21 -1.20 35.80 17.20
C LEU A 21 -1.88 34.87 16.17
N GLN A 22 -1.85 35.21 14.89
CA GLN A 22 -2.32 34.33 13.81
C GLN A 22 -1.50 33.04 13.75
N MET A 23 -0.18 33.09 13.97
CA MET A 23 0.66 31.89 14.07
C MET A 23 0.29 30.99 15.26
N LEU A 24 -0.31 31.55 16.31
CA LEU A 24 -0.87 30.80 17.45
C LEU A 24 -2.31 30.30 17.21
N GLY A 25 -2.93 30.64 16.07
CA GLY A 25 -4.26 30.20 15.67
C GLY A 25 -5.40 31.17 15.97
N TYR A 26 -5.12 32.41 16.39
CA TYR A 26 -6.15 33.44 16.59
C TYR A 26 -6.50 34.15 15.29
N ASP A 27 -7.79 34.33 14.98
CA ASP A 27 -8.23 35.01 13.77
C ASP A 27 -7.93 36.51 13.76
N ILE A 28 -7.23 36.97 12.72
CA ILE A 28 -6.91 38.39 12.47
C ILE A 28 -7.55 38.96 11.20
N SER A 29 -8.55 38.28 10.60
CA SER A 29 -9.19 38.70 9.34
C SER A 29 -9.77 40.12 9.40
N TRP A 30 -10.22 40.55 10.59
CA TRP A 30 -10.74 41.90 10.84
C TRP A 30 -9.68 43.01 10.66
N ALA A 31 -8.38 42.68 10.74
CA ALA A 31 -7.28 43.63 10.59
C ALA A 31 -6.85 43.85 9.12
N ALA A 32 -7.56 43.25 8.16
CA ALA A 32 -7.16 43.25 6.75
C ALA A 32 -6.95 44.67 6.18
N PHE A 33 -7.80 45.63 6.54
CA PHE A 33 -7.64 47.01 6.09
C PHE A 33 -6.36 47.66 6.63
N ASN A 34 -6.03 47.45 7.92
CA ASN A 34 -4.80 47.98 8.50
C ASN A 34 -3.55 47.36 7.88
N ILE A 35 -3.63 46.08 7.48
CA ILE A 35 -2.54 45.41 6.74
C ILE A 35 -2.30 46.14 5.41
N ILE A 36 -3.36 46.48 4.67
CA ILE A 36 -3.25 47.23 3.41
C ILE A 36 -2.64 48.63 3.65
N GLU A 37 -3.03 49.32 4.73
CA GLU A 37 -2.43 50.62 5.08
C GLU A 37 -0.92 50.52 5.31
N VAL A 38 -0.46 49.48 6.02
CA VAL A 38 0.97 49.26 6.27
C VAL A 38 1.71 48.81 5.00
N MET A 39 1.07 48.02 4.13
CA MET A 39 1.61 47.73 2.79
C MET A 39 1.84 49.01 1.97
N ALA A 40 0.99 50.03 2.15
CA ALA A 40 1.10 51.32 1.46
C ALA A 40 2.19 52.25 2.00
N SER A 41 2.93 51.86 3.05
CA SER A 41 4.02 52.68 3.60
C SER A 41 5.11 52.98 2.58
N THR A 42 5.75 54.14 2.70
CA THR A 42 6.94 54.51 1.91
C THR A 42 8.21 53.88 2.44
N LYS A 43 8.24 53.45 3.70
CA LYS A 43 9.41 52.80 4.32
C LYS A 43 9.38 51.30 4.06
N TYR A 44 10.49 50.79 3.53
CA TYR A 44 10.64 49.36 3.23
C TYR A 44 10.43 48.44 4.45
N THR A 45 10.89 48.84 5.64
CA THR A 45 10.77 48.04 6.87
C THR A 45 9.30 47.79 7.24
N GLU A 46 8.50 48.84 7.22
CA GLU A 46 7.06 48.78 7.52
C GLU A 46 6.32 48.03 6.42
N LYS A 47 6.63 48.33 5.15
CA LYS A 47 6.05 47.63 3.98
C LYS A 47 6.29 46.12 4.02
N ARG A 48 7.50 45.70 4.39
CA ARG A 48 7.85 44.28 4.54
C ARG A 48 6.97 43.59 5.59
N ILE A 49 6.66 44.25 6.70
CA ILE A 49 5.74 43.72 7.72
C ILE A 49 4.33 43.61 7.14
N GLY A 50 3.86 44.64 6.43
CA GLY A 50 2.55 44.63 5.76
C GLY A 50 2.39 43.46 4.80
N TYR A 51 3.34 43.27 3.87
CA TYR A 51 3.29 42.14 2.92
C TYR A 51 3.46 40.77 3.58
N LEU A 52 4.21 40.67 4.69
CA LEU A 52 4.30 39.43 5.46
C LEU A 52 2.97 39.07 6.12
N ALA A 53 2.33 40.03 6.78
CA ALA A 53 1.02 39.83 7.39
C ALA A 53 -0.05 39.52 6.32
N ALA A 54 -0.01 40.21 5.18
CA ALA A 54 -0.87 39.91 4.03
C ALA A 54 -0.67 38.48 3.52
N ALA A 55 0.58 38.02 3.40
CA ALA A 55 0.89 36.66 2.95
C ALA A 55 0.37 35.55 3.89
N GLN A 56 0.16 35.87 5.17
CA GLN A 56 -0.37 34.94 6.16
C GLN A 56 -1.90 35.04 6.35
N CYS A 57 -2.46 36.24 6.21
CA CYS A 57 -3.85 36.56 6.55
C CYS A 57 -4.79 36.64 5.34
N PHE A 58 -4.29 36.95 4.14
CA PHE A 58 -5.17 37.13 2.99
C PHE A 58 -5.50 35.80 2.32
N HIS A 59 -6.79 35.62 2.05
CA HIS A 59 -7.37 34.45 1.39
C HIS A 59 -8.18 34.90 0.17
N ASP A 60 -8.59 33.98 -0.70
CA ASP A 60 -9.42 34.30 -1.86
C ASP A 60 -10.76 34.99 -1.49
N THR A 61 -11.22 34.83 -0.24
CA THR A 61 -12.46 35.42 0.30
C THR A 61 -12.27 36.81 0.93
N THR A 62 -11.05 37.33 0.99
CA THR A 62 -10.79 38.63 1.61
C THR A 62 -11.31 39.77 0.72
N GLU A 63 -12.45 40.37 1.10
CA GLU A 63 -13.19 41.35 0.29
C GLU A 63 -12.36 42.57 -0.16
N VAL A 64 -11.41 43.01 0.67
CA VAL A 64 -10.60 44.21 0.44
C VAL A 64 -9.42 44.00 -0.52
N LEU A 65 -9.20 42.79 -1.03
CA LEU A 65 -8.07 42.49 -1.93
C LEU A 65 -8.08 43.32 -3.22
N MET A 66 -9.25 43.65 -3.77
CA MET A 66 -9.35 44.47 -4.98
C MET A 66 -8.81 45.90 -4.80
N LEU A 67 -8.78 46.42 -3.56
CA LEU A 67 -8.19 47.73 -3.28
C LEU A 67 -6.65 47.71 -3.39
N THR A 68 -6.05 46.53 -3.32
CA THR A 68 -4.60 46.37 -3.34
C THR A 68 -4.00 46.41 -4.74
N THR A 69 -4.81 46.28 -5.81
CA THR A 69 -4.32 46.19 -7.20
C THR A 69 -3.42 47.37 -7.58
N ASN A 70 -3.85 48.60 -7.32
CA ASN A 70 -3.07 49.80 -7.64
C ASN A 70 -1.84 49.95 -6.75
N LEU A 71 -1.94 49.55 -5.48
CA LEU A 71 -0.83 49.55 -4.54
C LEU A 71 0.27 48.59 -5.00
N ILE A 72 -0.10 47.36 -5.31
CA ILE A 72 0.83 46.34 -5.79
C ILE A 72 1.43 46.78 -7.12
N ARG A 73 0.64 47.31 -8.06
CA ARG A 73 1.15 47.83 -9.34
C ARG A 73 2.21 48.93 -9.14
N LYS A 74 2.00 49.83 -8.18
CA LYS A 74 2.98 50.87 -7.82
C LYS A 74 4.28 50.25 -7.27
N ASP A 75 4.16 49.27 -6.38
CA ASP A 75 5.33 48.62 -5.77
C ASP A 75 6.11 47.74 -6.77
N LEU A 76 5.41 47.06 -7.69
CA LEU A 76 6.01 46.29 -8.78
C LEU A 76 6.88 47.15 -9.69
N ASN A 77 6.45 48.38 -9.96
CA ASN A 77 7.16 49.35 -10.80
C ASN A 77 8.11 50.27 -10.02
N SER A 78 8.37 49.98 -8.73
CA SER A 78 9.28 50.78 -7.90
C SER A 78 10.72 50.75 -8.45
N SER A 79 11.41 51.89 -8.36
CA SER A 79 12.84 51.99 -8.67
C SER A 79 13.70 51.16 -7.72
N ASN A 80 13.20 50.85 -6.52
CA ASN A 80 13.84 50.00 -5.55
C ASN A 80 13.52 48.51 -5.81
N MET A 81 14.58 47.69 -5.97
CA MET A 81 14.41 46.26 -6.25
C MET A 81 13.81 45.48 -5.07
N TYR A 82 13.95 45.99 -3.84
CA TYR A 82 13.44 45.31 -2.66
C TYR A 82 11.93 45.51 -2.50
N ASP A 83 11.40 46.67 -2.86
CA ASP A 83 9.95 46.93 -2.86
C ASP A 83 9.24 46.03 -3.87
N SER A 84 9.73 46.03 -5.13
CA SER A 84 9.23 45.14 -6.18
C SER A 84 9.41 43.66 -5.80
N GLY A 85 10.53 43.32 -5.15
CA GLY A 85 10.77 41.98 -4.64
C GLY A 85 9.74 41.53 -3.61
N VAL A 86 9.49 42.33 -2.58
CA VAL A 86 8.52 42.02 -1.52
C VAL A 86 7.11 41.94 -2.09
N ALA A 87 6.73 42.85 -3.00
CA ALA A 87 5.44 42.81 -3.67
C ALA A 87 5.24 41.52 -4.49
N LEU A 88 6.23 41.13 -5.31
CA LEU A 88 6.20 39.87 -6.07
C LEU A 88 6.09 38.64 -5.17
N GLY A 89 6.79 38.68 -4.03
CA GLY A 89 6.78 37.59 -3.04
C GLY A 89 5.43 37.48 -2.33
N GLY A 90 4.92 38.59 -1.79
CA GLY A 90 3.64 38.62 -1.09
C GLY A 90 2.48 38.25 -2.00
N LEU A 91 2.40 38.83 -3.20
CA LEU A 91 1.33 38.53 -4.17
C LEU A 91 1.26 37.02 -4.50
N SER A 92 2.37 36.29 -4.47
CA SER A 92 2.38 34.85 -4.75
C SER A 92 1.58 34.00 -3.74
N CYS A 93 1.32 34.54 -2.54
CA CYS A 93 0.59 33.87 -1.46
C CYS A 93 -0.93 34.08 -1.54
N PHE A 94 -1.38 35.28 -1.92
CA PHE A 94 -2.80 35.67 -1.90
C PHE A 94 -3.38 36.07 -3.26
N VAL A 95 -2.76 35.65 -4.35
CA VAL A 95 -3.25 35.99 -5.71
C VAL A 95 -4.63 35.39 -6.00
N THR A 96 -5.58 36.26 -6.31
CA THR A 96 -6.93 35.92 -6.79
C THR A 96 -7.01 35.95 -8.32
N PRO A 97 -8.05 35.37 -8.94
CA PRO A 97 -8.24 35.42 -10.39
C PRO A 97 -8.29 36.86 -10.96
N ASP A 98 -8.91 37.79 -10.24
CA ASP A 98 -8.99 39.20 -10.65
C ASP A 98 -7.65 39.91 -10.53
N LEU A 99 -6.93 39.74 -9.41
CA LEU A 99 -5.56 40.27 -9.26
C LEU A 99 -4.61 39.70 -10.31
N ALA A 100 -4.74 38.41 -10.63
CA ALA A 100 -3.95 37.76 -11.66
C ALA A 100 -4.21 38.37 -13.04
N ARG A 101 -5.47 38.65 -13.38
CA ARG A 101 -5.87 39.28 -14.65
C ARG A 101 -5.32 40.71 -14.76
N ASP A 102 -5.49 41.51 -13.71
CA ASP A 102 -5.19 42.94 -13.72
C ASP A 102 -3.69 43.26 -13.62
N LEU A 103 -2.89 42.35 -13.07
CA LEU A 103 -1.45 42.52 -12.87
C LEU A 103 -0.58 41.67 -13.81
N ALA A 104 -1.18 40.78 -14.62
CA ALA A 104 -0.42 39.90 -15.51
C ALA A 104 0.52 40.67 -16.43
N SER A 105 0.04 41.73 -17.09
CA SER A 105 0.86 42.54 -18.00
C SER A 105 2.05 43.21 -17.30
N ASP A 106 1.83 43.72 -16.09
CA ASP A 106 2.87 44.35 -15.27
C ASP A 106 3.98 43.35 -14.93
N ILE A 107 3.60 42.14 -14.48
CA ILE A 107 4.55 41.07 -14.15
C ILE A 107 5.33 40.62 -15.38
N VAL A 108 4.67 40.52 -16.54
CA VAL A 108 5.30 40.11 -17.79
C VAL A 108 6.31 41.14 -18.30
N ASN A 109 6.11 42.43 -18.01
CA ASN A 109 7.09 43.48 -18.32
C ASN A 109 8.35 43.37 -17.44
N LEU A 110 8.21 42.92 -16.19
CA LEU A 110 9.34 42.73 -15.27
C LEU A 110 10.32 41.62 -15.72
N LEU A 111 9.91 40.73 -16.64
CA LEU A 111 10.81 39.74 -17.27
C LEU A 111 11.93 40.38 -18.10
N SER A 112 11.74 41.63 -18.54
CA SER A 112 12.73 42.40 -19.30
C SER A 112 13.53 43.36 -18.41
N SER A 113 13.38 43.30 -17.09
CA SER A 113 14.15 44.11 -16.15
C SER A 113 15.65 43.82 -16.29
N SER A 114 16.48 44.87 -16.19
CA SER A 114 17.94 44.72 -16.16
C SER A 114 18.43 43.92 -14.95
N ARG A 115 17.63 43.87 -13.87
CA ARG A 115 18.01 43.26 -12.59
C ARG A 115 17.61 41.78 -12.52
N PRO A 116 18.58 40.85 -12.36
CA PRO A 116 18.29 39.41 -12.28
C PRO A 116 17.34 39.04 -11.13
N TYR A 117 17.48 39.69 -9.96
CA TYR A 117 16.62 39.45 -8.80
C TYR A 117 15.13 39.64 -9.09
N THR A 118 14.78 40.73 -9.79
CA THR A 118 13.40 41.04 -10.18
C THR A 118 12.91 40.06 -11.25
N ARG A 119 13.73 39.77 -12.28
CA ARG A 119 13.38 38.78 -13.32
C ARG A 119 13.08 37.42 -12.70
N LYS A 120 13.94 36.93 -11.81
CA LYS A 120 13.77 35.63 -11.13
C LYS A 120 12.45 35.55 -10.36
N ARG A 121 12.12 36.58 -9.58
CA ARG A 121 10.87 36.62 -8.80
C ARG A 121 9.64 36.73 -9.71
N ALA A 122 9.71 37.52 -10.77
CA ALA A 122 8.64 37.64 -11.76
C ALA A 122 8.36 36.30 -12.44
N VAL A 123 9.40 35.57 -12.85
CA VAL A 123 9.26 34.21 -13.42
C VAL A 123 8.55 33.27 -12.46
N LEU A 124 8.98 33.21 -11.19
CA LEU A 124 8.35 32.32 -10.20
C LEU A 124 6.88 32.69 -9.92
N LEU A 125 6.57 33.98 -9.86
CA LEU A 125 5.19 34.44 -9.66
C LEU A 125 4.28 34.06 -10.84
N LEU A 126 4.79 34.10 -12.08
CA LEU A 126 4.01 33.72 -13.26
C LEU A 126 3.41 32.32 -13.15
N TYR A 127 4.08 31.37 -12.49
CA TYR A 127 3.50 30.06 -12.23
C TYR A 127 2.17 30.17 -11.48
N LYS A 128 2.11 30.96 -10.40
CA LYS A 128 0.89 31.18 -9.61
C LYS A 128 -0.17 31.94 -10.43
N ILE A 129 0.24 32.92 -11.24
CA ILE A 129 -0.65 33.62 -12.18
C ILE A 129 -1.31 32.62 -13.13
N PHE A 130 -0.55 31.72 -13.75
CA PHE A 130 -1.12 30.73 -14.68
C PHE A 130 -2.05 29.72 -14.02
N LEU A 131 -1.89 29.48 -12.72
CA LEU A 131 -2.82 28.62 -11.96
C LEU A 131 -4.18 29.31 -11.73
N LYS A 132 -4.19 30.64 -11.51
CA LYS A 132 -5.40 31.42 -11.21
C LYS A 132 -6.05 32.02 -12.47
N TYR A 133 -5.25 32.37 -13.47
CA TYR A 133 -5.65 32.93 -14.75
C TYR A 133 -4.88 32.27 -15.92
N PRO A 134 -5.34 31.09 -16.39
CA PRO A 134 -4.63 30.31 -17.41
C PRO A 134 -4.49 31.00 -18.78
N GLU A 135 -5.39 31.93 -19.11
CA GLU A 135 -5.38 32.64 -20.41
C GLU A 135 -4.12 33.49 -20.60
N ALA A 136 -3.49 33.95 -19.51
CA ALA A 136 -2.22 34.68 -19.56
C ALA A 136 -1.04 33.84 -20.08
N LEU A 137 -1.15 32.51 -20.11
CA LEU A 137 -0.04 31.64 -20.51
C LEU A 137 0.35 31.84 -21.98
N ARG A 138 -0.62 31.79 -22.90
CA ARG A 138 -0.36 31.88 -24.36
C ARG A 138 0.43 33.13 -24.77
N PRO A 139 0.02 34.37 -24.39
CA PRO A 139 0.77 35.57 -24.76
C PRO A 139 2.13 35.68 -24.06
N THR A 140 2.28 35.10 -22.87
CA THR A 140 3.49 35.19 -22.07
C THR A 140 4.54 34.12 -22.41
N PHE A 141 4.11 33.00 -23.02
CA PHE A 141 4.93 31.80 -23.16
C PHE A 141 6.25 32.04 -23.90
N GLN A 142 6.22 32.86 -24.95
CA GLN A 142 7.44 33.17 -25.72
C GLN A 142 8.48 33.92 -24.87
N ARG A 143 8.05 34.92 -24.09
CA ARG A 143 8.94 35.64 -23.16
C ARG A 143 9.48 34.74 -22.06
N LEU A 144 8.66 33.80 -21.57
CA LEU A 144 9.09 32.81 -20.58
C LEU A 144 10.13 31.84 -21.17
N LYS A 145 9.94 31.41 -22.43
CA LYS A 145 10.89 30.55 -23.14
C LYS A 145 12.26 31.20 -23.30
N GLU A 146 12.32 32.50 -23.60
CA GLU A 146 13.58 33.25 -23.69
C GLU A 146 14.37 33.24 -22.38
N LYS A 147 13.69 33.13 -21.23
CA LYS A 147 14.37 33.06 -19.92
C LYS A 147 15.06 31.71 -19.66
N LEU A 148 14.85 30.67 -20.48
CA LEU A 148 15.63 29.43 -20.42
C LEU A 148 17.09 29.63 -20.85
N GLU A 149 17.39 30.72 -21.56
CA GLU A 149 18.73 31.08 -22.02
C GLU A 149 19.20 32.40 -21.37
N ASP A 150 18.64 32.77 -20.20
CA ASP A 150 19.06 33.96 -19.45
C ASP A 150 20.53 33.82 -18.98
N VAL A 151 21.25 34.94 -18.96
CA VAL A 151 22.66 35.02 -18.55
C VAL A 151 22.82 34.66 -17.07
N ASP A 152 21.82 34.98 -16.23
CA ASP A 152 21.85 34.65 -14.81
C ASP A 152 21.35 33.21 -14.55
N PRO A 153 22.17 32.33 -13.96
CA PRO A 153 21.77 30.95 -13.67
C PRO A 153 20.56 30.83 -12.73
N GLY A 154 20.33 31.84 -11.87
CA GLY A 154 19.20 31.88 -10.95
C GLY A 154 17.87 32.14 -11.66
N VAL A 155 17.87 33.03 -12.66
CA VAL A 155 16.72 33.27 -13.54
C VAL A 155 16.46 32.06 -14.43
N GLN A 156 17.52 31.49 -15.01
CA GLN A 156 17.42 30.27 -15.82
C GLN A 156 16.82 29.10 -15.03
N SER A 157 17.29 28.88 -13.80
CA SER A 157 16.76 27.84 -12.91
C SER A 157 15.28 28.06 -12.55
N ALA A 158 14.89 29.31 -12.30
CA ALA A 158 13.47 29.65 -12.09
C ALA A 158 12.62 29.35 -13.33
N ALA A 159 13.10 29.69 -14.53
CA ALA A 159 12.39 29.43 -15.77
C ALA A 159 12.23 27.93 -16.03
N VAL A 160 13.30 27.15 -15.83
CA VAL A 160 13.25 25.68 -15.89
C VAL A 160 12.23 25.14 -14.90
N ASN A 161 12.26 25.58 -13.65
CA ASN A 161 11.32 25.12 -12.62
C ASN A 161 9.86 25.37 -13.03
N VAL A 162 9.53 26.61 -13.42
CA VAL A 162 8.15 26.97 -13.82
C VAL A 162 7.70 26.18 -15.04
N ILE A 163 8.52 26.08 -16.08
CA ILE A 163 8.16 25.33 -17.29
C ILE A 163 8.01 23.84 -16.98
N CYS A 164 8.89 23.24 -16.17
CA CYS A 164 8.77 21.85 -15.75
C CYS A 164 7.49 21.60 -14.94
N GLU A 165 7.09 22.50 -14.02
CA GLU A 165 5.83 22.37 -13.27
C GLU A 165 4.60 22.47 -14.19
N LEU A 166 4.60 23.41 -15.15
CA LEU A 166 3.52 23.53 -16.13
C LEU A 166 3.44 22.31 -17.06
N ALA A 167 4.60 21.82 -17.50
CA ALA A 167 4.68 20.67 -18.38
C ALA A 167 4.25 19.37 -17.69
N ARG A 168 4.38 19.23 -16.36
CA ARG A 168 3.79 18.08 -15.65
C ARG A 168 2.27 18.01 -15.77
N LYS A 169 1.58 19.15 -15.91
CA LYS A 169 0.12 19.17 -16.11
C LYS A 169 -0.27 18.80 -17.54
N ASN A 170 0.46 19.30 -18.54
CA ASN A 170 0.18 19.07 -19.96
C ASN A 170 1.49 18.85 -20.76
N PRO A 171 2.11 17.65 -20.71
CA PRO A 171 3.45 17.46 -21.26
C PRO A 171 3.53 17.61 -22.79
N LYS A 172 2.45 17.28 -23.51
CA LYS A 172 2.37 17.35 -24.99
C LYS A 172 2.76 18.72 -25.56
N ASN A 173 2.35 19.80 -24.90
CA ASN A 173 2.58 21.16 -25.39
C ASN A 173 4.04 21.62 -25.31
N TYR A 174 4.88 20.89 -24.57
CA TYR A 174 6.27 21.26 -24.28
C TYR A 174 7.29 20.40 -25.01
N LEU A 175 6.86 19.46 -25.86
CA LEU A 175 7.74 18.58 -26.64
C LEU A 175 8.73 19.38 -27.52
N THR A 176 8.31 20.52 -28.06
CA THR A 176 9.17 21.39 -28.89
C THR A 176 10.33 22.00 -28.10
N LEU A 177 10.29 22.00 -26.76
CA LEU A 177 11.37 22.48 -25.90
C LEU A 177 12.38 21.38 -25.53
N ALA A 178 12.12 20.13 -25.90
CA ALA A 178 13.02 19.01 -25.60
C ALA A 178 14.49 19.25 -26.03
N PRO A 179 14.79 19.84 -27.22
CA PRO A 179 16.18 20.13 -27.60
C PRO A 179 16.88 21.12 -26.66
N VAL A 180 16.16 22.15 -26.19
CA VAL A 180 16.69 23.16 -25.27
C VAL A 180 16.99 22.52 -23.91
N PHE A 181 16.05 21.74 -23.38
CA PHE A 181 16.25 21.01 -22.12
C PHE A 181 17.36 19.97 -22.21
N PHE A 182 17.54 19.33 -23.37
CA PHE A 182 18.63 18.38 -23.60
C PHE A 182 19.99 19.08 -23.53
N LYS A 183 20.13 20.23 -24.20
CA LYS A 183 21.34 21.07 -24.10
C LYS A 183 21.63 21.45 -22.64
N LEU A 184 20.61 21.97 -21.93
CA LEU A 184 20.74 22.36 -20.52
C LEU A 184 21.14 21.18 -19.60
N MET A 185 20.63 19.98 -19.86
CA MET A 185 21.02 18.78 -19.11
C MET A 185 22.51 18.47 -19.28
N THR A 186 23.03 18.61 -20.50
CA THR A 186 24.43 18.28 -20.79
C THR A 186 25.43 19.36 -20.39
N THR A 187 25.01 20.62 -20.31
CA THR A 187 25.92 21.76 -20.04
C THR A 187 25.89 22.24 -18.58
N SER A 188 24.79 22.02 -17.86
CA SER A 188 24.61 22.54 -16.51
C SER A 188 25.21 21.61 -15.45
N SER A 189 25.85 22.18 -14.44
CA SER A 189 26.32 21.47 -13.23
C SER A 189 25.34 21.57 -12.05
N ASN A 190 24.19 22.24 -12.23
CA ASN A 190 23.24 22.44 -11.14
C ASN A 190 22.33 21.23 -10.94
N ASN A 191 22.64 20.41 -9.93
CA ASN A 191 21.90 19.19 -9.59
C ASN A 191 20.38 19.41 -9.47
N TRP A 192 19.91 20.52 -8.88
CA TRP A 192 18.48 20.79 -8.71
C TRP A 192 17.78 21.05 -10.05
N MET A 193 18.45 21.76 -10.96
CA MET A 193 17.96 21.97 -12.31
C MET A 193 17.93 20.66 -13.09
N LEU A 194 18.99 19.86 -13.01
CA LEU A 194 19.08 18.56 -13.67
C LEU A 194 17.95 17.62 -13.23
N ILE A 195 17.69 17.51 -11.92
CA ILE A 195 16.56 16.71 -11.38
C ILE A 195 15.22 17.13 -12.00
N LYS A 196 14.95 18.43 -12.12
CA LYS A 196 13.70 18.94 -12.71
C LYS A 196 13.59 18.62 -14.19
N ILE A 197 14.69 18.77 -14.93
CA ILE A 197 14.76 18.46 -16.36
C ILE A 197 14.58 16.96 -16.60
N ILE A 198 15.26 16.12 -15.83
CA ILE A 198 15.19 14.65 -15.93
C ILE A 198 13.76 14.16 -15.63
N LYS A 199 13.11 14.67 -14.57
CA LYS A 199 11.69 14.42 -14.27
C LYS A 199 10.78 14.78 -15.45
N LEU A 200 11.02 15.93 -16.08
CA LEU A 200 10.26 16.36 -17.25
C LEU A 200 10.45 15.37 -18.40
N PHE A 201 11.69 14.96 -18.68
CA PHE A 201 11.94 13.96 -19.72
C PHE A 201 11.25 12.62 -19.45
N GLY A 202 11.21 12.16 -18.19
CA GLY A 202 10.42 10.99 -17.81
C GLY A 202 8.93 11.10 -18.18
N ALA A 203 8.35 12.30 -18.12
CA ALA A 203 6.97 12.56 -18.55
C ALA A 203 6.81 12.73 -20.07
N LEU A 204 7.86 13.16 -20.78
CA LEU A 204 7.82 13.36 -22.24
C LEU A 204 8.08 12.07 -23.02
N VAL A 205 8.88 11.14 -22.49
CA VAL A 205 9.28 9.91 -23.19
C VAL A 205 8.10 9.01 -23.58
N PRO A 206 7.06 8.81 -22.74
CA PRO A 206 5.88 8.06 -23.15
C PRO A 206 5.13 8.68 -24.34
N LEU A 207 5.29 9.99 -24.57
CA LEU A 207 4.65 10.70 -25.69
C LEU A 207 5.50 10.64 -26.96
N GLU A 208 6.83 10.66 -26.84
CA GLU A 208 7.77 10.59 -27.96
C GLU A 208 8.90 9.58 -27.67
N PRO A 209 8.70 8.28 -27.96
CA PRO A 209 9.64 7.21 -27.58
C PRO A 209 11.04 7.35 -28.19
N ARG A 210 11.17 8.05 -29.34
CA ARG A 210 12.45 8.34 -30.00
C ARG A 210 13.39 9.14 -29.10
N LEU A 211 12.83 10.02 -28.27
CA LEU A 211 13.59 10.83 -27.31
C LEU A 211 14.28 9.96 -26.27
N GLY A 212 13.61 8.88 -25.82
CA GLY A 212 14.16 8.00 -24.81
C GLY A 212 15.44 7.28 -25.25
N LYS A 213 15.56 6.89 -26.53
CA LYS A 213 16.80 6.31 -27.07
C LYS A 213 17.98 7.29 -26.99
N LYS A 214 17.75 8.57 -27.26
CA LYS A 214 18.79 9.62 -27.20
C LYS A 214 19.16 10.01 -25.76
N LEU A 215 18.27 9.79 -24.80
CA LEU A 215 18.49 10.10 -23.38
C LEU A 215 19.25 9.01 -22.63
N LEU A 216 19.24 7.77 -23.12
CA LEU A 216 19.79 6.63 -22.38
C LEU A 216 21.29 6.77 -22.09
N GLU A 217 22.09 7.16 -23.08
CA GLU A 217 23.54 7.34 -22.93
C GLU A 217 23.89 8.52 -21.99
N PRO A 218 23.35 9.75 -22.17
CA PRO A 218 23.57 10.85 -21.23
C PRO A 218 23.16 10.52 -19.79
N LEU A 219 22.03 9.85 -19.58
CA LEU A 219 21.57 9.45 -18.25
C LEU A 219 22.50 8.40 -17.63
N THR A 220 22.97 7.44 -18.42
CA THR A 220 23.93 6.42 -17.98
C THR A 220 25.27 7.05 -17.58
N ASN A 221 25.75 8.04 -18.33
CA ASN A 221 26.95 8.80 -17.99
C ASN A 221 26.78 9.58 -16.68
N LEU A 222 25.62 10.24 -16.49
CA LEU A 222 25.30 10.93 -15.24
C LEU A 222 25.24 9.97 -14.04
N ILE A 223 24.71 8.76 -14.22
CA ILE A 223 24.67 7.72 -13.17
C ILE A 223 26.08 7.30 -12.75
N ASN A 224 27.03 7.26 -13.69
CA ASN A 224 28.41 6.90 -13.40
C ASN A 224 29.23 8.05 -12.78
N SER A 225 29.00 9.29 -13.21
CA SER A 225 29.82 10.45 -12.80
C SER A 225 29.32 11.17 -11.55
N THR A 226 28.03 11.04 -11.21
CA THR A 226 27.41 11.82 -10.14
C THR A 226 27.70 11.25 -8.76
N SER A 227 28.16 12.10 -7.83
CA SER A 227 28.24 11.80 -6.40
C SER A 227 26.98 12.19 -5.61
N ALA A 228 26.10 13.01 -6.19
CA ALA A 228 24.87 13.47 -5.55
C ALA A 228 23.76 12.40 -5.61
N MET A 229 23.43 11.81 -4.46
CA MET A 229 22.46 10.70 -4.36
C MET A 229 21.06 11.05 -4.89
N SER A 230 20.59 12.28 -4.69
CA SER A 230 19.27 12.72 -5.19
C SER A 230 19.20 12.77 -6.72
N LEU A 231 20.29 13.17 -7.37
CA LEU A 231 20.38 13.18 -8.83
C LEU A 231 20.54 11.76 -9.37
N LEU A 232 21.39 10.95 -8.74
CA LEU A 232 21.56 9.52 -9.06
C LEU A 232 20.20 8.80 -9.04
N TYR A 233 19.43 8.96 -7.97
CA TYR A 233 18.11 8.36 -7.82
C TYR A 233 17.14 8.78 -8.93
N GLU A 234 17.09 10.07 -9.26
CA GLU A 234 16.19 10.56 -10.30
C GLU A 234 16.58 10.07 -11.70
N CYS A 235 17.89 10.01 -12.00
CA CYS A 235 18.40 9.41 -13.22
C CYS A 235 17.95 7.95 -13.33
N ILE A 236 18.11 7.15 -12.27
CA ILE A 236 17.69 5.74 -12.26
C ILE A 236 16.18 5.63 -12.48
N ASN A 237 15.37 6.38 -11.73
CA ASN A 237 13.91 6.36 -11.85
C ASN A 237 13.44 6.74 -13.28
N THR A 238 14.11 7.71 -13.90
CA THR A 238 13.81 8.11 -15.28
C THR A 238 14.26 7.06 -16.28
N VAL A 239 15.46 6.48 -16.14
CA VAL A 239 15.93 5.38 -16.99
C VAL A 239 14.95 4.20 -16.94
N ILE A 240 14.45 3.83 -15.77
CA ILE A 240 13.42 2.79 -15.62
C ILE A 240 12.17 3.14 -16.42
N ALA A 241 11.64 4.37 -16.28
CA ALA A 241 10.47 4.82 -17.03
C ALA A 241 10.69 4.82 -18.55
N VAL A 242 11.89 5.23 -18.99
CA VAL A 242 12.31 5.20 -20.40
C VAL A 242 12.33 3.78 -20.93
N LEU A 243 12.94 2.85 -20.20
CA LEU A 243 13.06 1.46 -20.62
C LEU A 243 11.70 0.78 -20.73
N ILE A 244 10.80 1.01 -19.77
CA ILE A 244 9.41 0.53 -19.83
C ILE A 244 8.73 1.01 -21.12
N SER A 245 8.95 2.27 -21.51
CA SER A 245 8.34 2.86 -22.70
C SER A 245 8.94 2.35 -24.03
N ILE A 246 10.20 1.91 -24.03
CA ILE A 246 10.95 1.48 -25.23
C ILE A 246 10.94 -0.05 -25.44
N SER A 247 10.41 -0.83 -24.48
CA SER A 247 10.49 -2.30 -24.36
C SER A 247 9.98 -3.13 -25.57
N ALA A 248 9.66 -2.53 -26.70
CA ALA A 248 9.31 -3.20 -27.95
C ALA A 248 10.50 -3.51 -28.90
N GLY A 249 11.76 -3.19 -28.59
CA GLY A 249 12.85 -3.54 -29.55
C GLY A 249 14.30 -3.16 -29.28
N GLY A 250 14.85 -3.38 -28.07
CA GLY A 250 16.29 -3.18 -27.84
C GLY A 250 16.87 -3.97 -26.67
N ASP A 251 18.12 -4.44 -26.81
CA ASP A 251 18.89 -5.15 -25.79
C ASP A 251 19.50 -4.14 -24.79
N HIS A 252 18.68 -3.70 -23.83
CA HIS A 252 19.06 -2.69 -22.84
C HIS A 252 19.48 -3.30 -21.49
N ALA A 253 19.87 -4.57 -21.49
CA ALA A 253 20.22 -5.31 -20.28
C ALA A 253 21.36 -4.63 -19.48
N ALA A 254 22.36 -4.06 -20.16
CA ALA A 254 23.50 -3.40 -19.50
C ALA A 254 23.10 -2.19 -18.67
N SER A 255 22.21 -1.32 -19.19
CA SER A 255 21.72 -0.13 -18.47
C SER A 255 20.90 -0.52 -17.24
N ILE A 256 20.11 -1.60 -17.33
CA ILE A 256 19.33 -2.12 -16.21
C ILE A 256 20.25 -2.67 -15.13
N GLN A 257 21.25 -3.47 -15.51
CA GLN A 257 22.23 -4.02 -14.58
C GLN A 257 22.97 -2.90 -13.84
N LEU A 258 23.38 -1.83 -14.54
CA LEU A 258 23.98 -0.67 -13.90
C LEU A 258 23.03 0.00 -12.90
N CYS A 259 21.75 0.18 -13.26
CA CYS A 259 20.76 0.76 -12.36
C CYS A 259 20.58 -0.09 -11.09
N VAL A 260 20.39 -1.41 -11.24
CA VAL A 260 20.22 -2.33 -10.11
C VAL A 260 21.49 -2.35 -9.24
N GLN A 261 22.69 -2.37 -9.84
CA GLN A 261 23.95 -2.31 -9.11
C GLN A 261 24.07 -1.03 -8.27
N LYS A 262 23.77 0.13 -8.86
CA LYS A 262 23.81 1.43 -8.15
C LYS A 262 22.72 1.53 -7.07
N LEU A 263 21.54 0.94 -7.30
CA LEU A 263 20.51 0.81 -6.26
C LEU A 263 20.96 -0.11 -5.13
N GLY A 264 21.70 -1.17 -5.41
CA GLY A 264 22.29 -2.03 -4.39
C GLY A 264 23.19 -1.24 -3.44
N VAL A 265 24.06 -0.38 -3.99
CA VAL A 265 24.91 0.54 -3.20
C VAL A 265 24.07 1.49 -2.33
N LEU A 266 22.96 2.02 -2.85
CA LEU A 266 22.05 2.87 -2.07
C LEU A 266 21.38 2.12 -0.91
N ILE A 267 21.10 0.82 -1.07
CA ILE A 267 20.48 -0.02 -0.02
C ILE A 267 21.48 -0.40 1.07
N GLU A 268 22.75 -0.52 0.72
CA GLU A 268 23.83 -0.80 1.68
C GLU A 268 24.33 0.46 2.40
N ASP A 269 23.84 1.65 2.04
CA ASP A 269 24.22 2.90 2.69
C ASP A 269 23.78 2.96 4.16
N SER A 270 24.50 3.71 4.98
CA SER A 270 24.16 3.96 6.38
C SER A 270 22.87 4.78 6.57
N ASP A 271 22.50 5.63 5.61
CA ASP A 271 21.29 6.47 5.69
C ASP A 271 20.02 5.66 5.37
N GLN A 272 19.14 5.56 6.37
CA GLN A 272 17.87 4.84 6.26
C GLN A 272 16.96 5.37 5.14
N ASN A 273 17.01 6.67 4.84
CA ASN A 273 16.22 7.24 3.75
C ASN A 273 16.73 6.76 2.38
N LEU A 274 18.05 6.60 2.22
CA LEU A 274 18.64 6.07 0.99
C LEU A 274 18.29 4.60 0.81
N LYS A 275 18.31 3.81 1.90
CA LYS A 275 17.85 2.42 1.87
C LYS A 275 16.40 2.30 1.43
N TYR A 276 15.52 3.09 2.05
CA TYR A 276 14.10 3.10 1.72
C TYR A 276 13.86 3.46 0.24
N LEU A 277 14.51 4.52 -0.26
CA LEU A 277 14.42 4.93 -1.65
C LEU A 277 14.96 3.85 -2.60
N GLY A 278 16.09 3.22 -2.25
CA GLY A 278 16.70 2.13 -3.00
C GLY A 278 15.74 0.95 -3.17
N LEU A 279 15.13 0.48 -2.08
CA LEU A 279 14.13 -0.58 -2.08
C LEU A 279 12.90 -0.20 -2.93
N LEU A 280 12.41 1.04 -2.79
CA LEU A 280 11.28 1.53 -3.57
C LEU A 280 11.55 1.53 -5.07
N ALA A 281 12.75 1.96 -5.49
CA ALA A 281 13.15 1.96 -6.90
C ALA A 281 13.37 0.54 -7.43
N MET A 282 13.97 -0.37 -6.65
CA MET A 282 14.09 -1.79 -7.02
C MET A 282 12.72 -2.43 -7.24
N GLY A 283 11.72 -2.08 -6.43
CA GLY A 283 10.34 -2.55 -6.59
C GLY A 283 9.73 -2.20 -7.95
N LYS A 284 10.05 -1.03 -8.50
CA LYS A 284 9.61 -0.64 -9.86
C LYS A 284 10.29 -1.46 -10.95
N ILE A 285 11.58 -1.77 -10.78
CA ILE A 285 12.33 -2.62 -11.73
C ILE A 285 11.80 -4.05 -11.69
N LEU A 286 11.47 -4.58 -10.50
CA LEU A 286 11.02 -5.95 -10.31
C LEU A 286 9.80 -6.30 -11.17
N GLN A 287 8.87 -5.36 -11.36
CA GLN A 287 7.66 -5.56 -12.18
C GLN A 287 7.97 -5.79 -13.67
N THR A 288 9.11 -5.33 -14.16
CA THR A 288 9.45 -5.36 -15.60
C THR A 288 10.62 -6.30 -15.90
N HIS A 289 11.62 -6.33 -15.01
CA HIS A 289 12.86 -7.08 -15.18
C HIS A 289 13.21 -7.87 -13.90
N PRO A 290 12.40 -8.87 -13.53
CA PRO A 290 12.58 -9.58 -12.27
C PRO A 290 13.95 -10.26 -12.16
N LYS A 291 14.45 -10.85 -13.25
CA LYS A 291 15.76 -11.55 -13.29
C LYS A 291 16.95 -10.67 -12.86
N ALA A 292 16.93 -9.38 -13.16
CA ALA A 292 18.01 -8.48 -12.80
C ALA A 292 18.02 -8.19 -11.28
N VAL A 293 16.84 -7.99 -10.69
CA VAL A 293 16.69 -7.74 -9.24
C VAL A 293 17.04 -8.97 -8.42
N GLN A 294 16.77 -10.18 -8.93
CA GLN A 294 17.12 -11.46 -8.27
C GLN A 294 18.60 -11.58 -7.90
N ALA A 295 19.51 -10.97 -8.66
CA ALA A 295 20.94 -11.01 -8.35
C ALA A 295 21.28 -10.32 -7.01
N HIS A 296 20.41 -9.46 -6.51
CA HIS A 296 20.58 -8.72 -5.25
C HIS A 296 19.66 -9.21 -4.12
N LYS A 297 19.10 -10.43 -4.24
CA LYS A 297 18.22 -11.05 -3.23
C LYS A 297 18.81 -10.99 -1.82
N ASP A 298 20.10 -11.25 -1.68
CA ASP A 298 20.77 -11.32 -0.37
C ASP A 298 20.88 -9.95 0.31
N ILE A 299 20.94 -8.87 -0.47
CA ILE A 299 20.87 -7.50 0.06
C ILE A 299 19.47 -7.24 0.63
N VAL A 300 18.43 -7.61 -0.11
CA VAL A 300 17.03 -7.42 0.31
C VAL A 300 16.69 -8.26 1.54
N LEU A 301 17.19 -9.50 1.62
CA LEU A 301 17.00 -10.36 2.80
C LEU A 301 17.64 -9.74 4.05
N ARG A 302 18.84 -9.16 3.95
CA ARG A 302 19.48 -8.44 5.08
C ARG A 302 18.67 -7.23 5.54
N CYS A 303 17.87 -6.60 4.67
CA CYS A 303 17.00 -5.50 5.07
C CYS A 303 15.82 -5.92 5.96
N LEU A 304 15.52 -7.22 6.10
CA LEU A 304 14.53 -7.70 7.08
C LEU A 304 15.03 -7.57 8.53
N ASP A 305 16.36 -7.54 8.72
CA ASP A 305 17.02 -7.33 10.01
C ASP A 305 17.22 -5.84 10.34
N ASP A 306 16.70 -4.91 9.53
CA ASP A 306 16.88 -3.47 9.77
C ASP A 306 16.08 -2.99 11.01
N LYS A 307 16.60 -1.95 11.66
CA LYS A 307 15.97 -1.33 12.84
C LYS A 307 14.68 -0.58 12.48
N ASP A 308 14.57 -0.06 11.25
CA ASP A 308 13.40 0.68 10.79
C ASP A 308 12.31 -0.27 10.28
N GLU A 309 11.12 -0.25 10.89
CA GLU A 309 9.96 -1.03 10.45
C GLU A 309 9.55 -0.73 9.01
N SER A 310 9.66 0.52 8.56
CA SER A 310 9.31 0.92 7.19
C SER A 310 10.21 0.25 6.16
N ILE A 311 11.49 0.06 6.48
CA ILE A 311 12.45 -0.64 5.62
C ILE A 311 12.14 -2.13 5.59
N ARG A 312 11.85 -2.74 6.75
CA ARG A 312 11.45 -4.15 6.84
C ARG A 312 10.17 -4.45 6.05
N LEU A 313 9.17 -3.57 6.13
CA LEU A 313 7.93 -3.71 5.36
C LEU A 313 8.19 -3.58 3.85
N ARG A 314 9.08 -2.67 3.44
CA ARG A 314 9.43 -2.50 2.02
C ARG A 314 10.27 -3.65 1.47
N SER A 315 11.20 -4.19 2.24
CA SER A 315 11.95 -5.38 1.81
C SER A 315 11.02 -6.58 1.66
N LEU A 316 10.02 -6.72 2.54
CA LEU A 316 8.99 -7.75 2.45
C LEU A 316 8.12 -7.61 1.19
N ASP A 317 7.67 -6.41 0.84
CA ASP A 317 6.99 -6.12 -0.44
C ASP A 317 7.82 -6.56 -1.65
N LEU A 318 9.14 -6.29 -1.60
CA LEU A 318 10.06 -6.62 -2.68
C LEU A 318 10.28 -8.14 -2.78
N LEU A 319 10.47 -8.81 -1.64
CA LEU A 319 10.64 -10.27 -1.58
C LEU A 319 9.44 -11.01 -2.15
N TYR A 320 8.22 -10.53 -1.90
CA TYR A 320 6.99 -11.10 -2.46
C TYR A 320 7.05 -11.21 -4.00
N GLY A 321 7.53 -10.18 -4.69
CA GLY A 321 7.68 -10.21 -6.15
C GLY A 321 8.94 -10.95 -6.64
N MET A 322 9.90 -11.23 -5.74
CA MET A 322 11.13 -11.96 -6.03
C MET A 322 10.99 -13.47 -5.81
N VAL A 323 9.80 -13.98 -5.50
CA VAL A 323 9.63 -15.42 -5.33
C VAL A 323 9.69 -16.16 -6.68
N SER A 324 10.36 -17.30 -6.68
CA SER A 324 10.49 -18.24 -7.79
C SER A 324 10.49 -19.67 -7.26
N LYS A 325 10.35 -20.66 -8.16
CA LYS A 325 10.38 -22.09 -7.80
C LYS A 325 11.63 -22.51 -7.02
N LYS A 326 12.75 -21.81 -7.22
CA LYS A 326 14.06 -22.17 -6.66
C LYS A 326 14.30 -21.59 -5.26
N ASN A 327 13.67 -20.46 -4.94
CA ASN A 327 13.97 -19.69 -3.72
C ASN A 327 12.80 -19.62 -2.72
N ILE A 328 11.60 -20.10 -3.08
CA ILE A 328 10.41 -20.00 -2.23
C ILE A 328 10.62 -20.59 -0.83
N MET A 329 11.20 -21.79 -0.74
CA MET A 329 11.43 -22.46 0.55
C MET A 329 12.43 -21.70 1.43
N GLU A 330 13.48 -21.13 0.83
CA GLU A 330 14.49 -20.34 1.54
C GLU A 330 13.91 -19.02 2.05
N ILE A 331 13.14 -18.32 1.22
CA ILE A 331 12.49 -17.05 1.59
C ILE A 331 11.49 -17.30 2.72
N VAL A 332 10.61 -18.29 2.57
CA VAL A 332 9.60 -18.60 3.60
C VAL A 332 10.26 -19.00 4.91
N LYS A 333 11.31 -19.84 4.88
CA LYS A 333 12.07 -20.18 6.08
C LYS A 333 12.62 -18.94 6.78
N LYS A 334 13.21 -18.01 6.03
CA LYS A 334 13.73 -16.76 6.61
C LYS A 334 12.61 -15.90 7.21
N LEU A 335 11.47 -15.78 6.52
CA LEU A 335 10.31 -15.05 7.04
C LEU A 335 9.76 -15.68 8.32
N MET A 336 9.75 -17.02 8.44
CA MET A 336 9.35 -17.71 9.67
C MET A 336 10.26 -17.38 10.85
N GLU A 337 11.59 -17.33 10.67
CA GLU A 337 12.53 -16.88 11.71
C GLU A 337 12.21 -15.46 12.21
N HIS A 338 11.75 -14.58 11.31
CA HIS A 338 11.32 -13.23 11.67
C HIS A 338 9.96 -13.19 12.36
N VAL A 339 9.04 -14.12 12.06
CA VAL A 339 7.75 -14.20 12.76
C VAL A 339 7.96 -14.55 14.24
N GLU A 340 8.90 -15.45 14.54
CA GLU A 340 9.23 -15.87 15.91
C GLU A 340 9.93 -14.76 16.71
N SER A 341 10.78 -13.95 16.05
CA SER A 341 11.58 -12.90 16.70
C SER A 341 10.94 -11.51 16.69
N ALA A 342 9.92 -11.28 15.86
CA ALA A 342 9.33 -9.94 15.69
C ALA A 342 8.69 -9.42 16.98
N GLU A 343 8.99 -8.18 17.34
CA GLU A 343 8.31 -7.43 18.40
C GLU A 343 7.21 -6.56 17.77
N GLY A 344 5.94 -6.80 18.12
CA GLY A 344 4.79 -6.02 17.65
C GLY A 344 3.79 -6.78 16.76
N SER A 345 2.49 -6.50 16.96
CA SER A 345 1.40 -7.17 16.25
C SER A 345 1.38 -6.84 14.74
N HIS A 346 1.66 -5.59 14.37
CA HIS A 346 1.51 -5.11 12.99
C HIS A 346 2.52 -5.76 12.03
N TYR A 347 3.81 -5.75 12.37
CA TYR A 347 4.84 -6.36 11.54
C TYR A 347 4.67 -7.89 11.42
N ARG A 348 4.30 -8.57 12.52
CA ARG A 348 3.97 -10.01 12.50
C ARG A 348 2.79 -10.31 11.57
N ASP A 349 1.74 -9.50 11.65
CA ASP A 349 0.55 -9.65 10.81
C ASP A 349 0.88 -9.49 9.32
N GLU A 350 1.75 -8.53 8.96
CA GLU A 350 2.19 -8.37 7.58
C GLU A 350 3.06 -9.55 7.11
N LEU A 351 4.00 -10.03 7.95
CA LEU A 351 4.82 -11.22 7.64
C LEU A 351 3.93 -12.43 7.32
N LEU A 352 2.90 -12.68 8.13
CA LEU A 352 1.96 -13.78 7.93
C LEU A 352 1.17 -13.63 6.65
N THR A 353 0.62 -12.44 6.39
CA THR A 353 -0.08 -12.14 5.14
C THR A 353 0.82 -12.40 3.93
N ARG A 354 2.11 -12.10 4.04
CA ARG A 354 3.08 -12.28 2.95
C ARG A 354 3.49 -13.73 2.78
N ILE A 355 3.74 -14.48 3.84
CA ILE A 355 3.99 -15.93 3.77
C ILE A 355 2.81 -16.64 3.10
N ILE A 356 1.58 -16.37 3.57
CA ILE A 356 0.36 -16.95 3.00
C ILE A 356 0.20 -16.52 1.54
N GLY A 357 0.38 -15.24 1.24
CA GLY A 357 0.28 -14.71 -0.12
C GLY A 357 1.29 -15.32 -1.09
N ILE A 358 2.56 -15.45 -0.67
CA ILE A 358 3.64 -16.07 -1.45
C ILE A 358 3.28 -17.50 -1.83
N CYS A 359 2.66 -18.24 -0.92
CA CYS A 359 2.31 -19.64 -1.13
C CYS A 359 0.87 -19.87 -1.62
N SER A 360 0.10 -18.81 -1.90
CA SER A 360 -1.32 -18.91 -2.29
C SER A 360 -1.51 -19.37 -3.75
N TYR A 361 -2.78 -19.58 -4.13
CA TYR A 361 -3.24 -20.13 -5.42
C TYR A 361 -2.46 -19.66 -6.67
N ASN A 362 -2.17 -18.36 -6.81
CA ASN A 362 -1.46 -17.83 -7.99
C ASN A 362 -0.01 -18.34 -8.12
N ASN A 363 0.56 -18.82 -7.02
CA ASN A 363 1.94 -19.23 -6.88
C ASN A 363 2.10 -20.73 -6.58
N TYR A 364 1.03 -21.54 -6.62
CA TYR A 364 1.13 -22.99 -6.49
C TYR A 364 2.09 -23.61 -7.51
N GLN A 365 2.22 -23.00 -8.69
CA GLN A 365 3.23 -23.36 -9.69
C GLN A 365 4.68 -23.30 -9.16
N PHE A 366 4.95 -22.56 -8.10
CA PHE A 366 6.26 -22.43 -7.47
C PHE A 366 6.48 -23.45 -6.35
N ILE A 367 5.41 -24.04 -5.81
CA ILE A 367 5.49 -25.03 -4.74
C ILE A 367 5.75 -26.40 -5.37
N THR A 368 6.87 -27.02 -5.00
CA THR A 368 7.21 -28.39 -5.41
C THR A 368 6.79 -29.43 -4.38
N ASN A 369 6.68 -29.04 -3.11
CA ASN A 369 6.29 -29.91 -2.01
C ASN A 369 5.15 -29.28 -1.21
N PHE A 370 3.94 -29.80 -1.38
CA PHE A 370 2.74 -29.35 -0.67
C PHE A 370 2.67 -29.87 0.78
N GLU A 371 3.34 -30.98 1.11
CA GLU A 371 3.44 -31.43 2.52
C GLU A 371 4.23 -30.42 3.34
N TRP A 372 5.33 -29.90 2.78
CA TRP A 372 6.08 -28.80 3.38
C TRP A 372 5.19 -27.57 3.60
N TYR A 373 4.37 -27.21 2.61
CA TYR A 373 3.50 -26.04 2.74
C TYR A 373 2.43 -26.23 3.82
N ILE A 374 1.82 -27.41 3.92
CA ILE A 374 0.88 -27.74 5.01
C ILE A 374 1.59 -27.64 6.36
N SER A 375 2.82 -28.15 6.50
CA SER A 375 3.60 -28.01 7.74
C SER A 375 3.84 -26.55 8.11
N VAL A 376 4.17 -25.69 7.13
CA VAL A 376 4.30 -24.23 7.37
C VAL A 376 2.97 -23.65 7.85
N LEU A 377 1.85 -23.96 7.19
CA LEU A 377 0.54 -23.46 7.61
C LEU A 377 0.18 -23.90 9.03
N VAL A 378 0.49 -25.15 9.40
CA VAL A 378 0.29 -25.69 10.75
C VAL A 378 1.20 -24.98 11.77
N GLU A 379 2.45 -24.69 11.44
CA GLU A 379 3.35 -23.91 12.31
C GLU A 379 2.82 -22.48 12.55
N LEU A 380 2.26 -21.84 11.52
CA LEU A 380 1.66 -20.51 11.64
C LEU A 380 0.48 -20.47 12.63
N THR A 381 -0.21 -21.60 12.84
CA THR A 381 -1.33 -21.69 13.81
C THR A 381 -0.87 -21.50 15.25
N LYS A 382 0.41 -21.80 15.54
CA LYS A 382 1.00 -21.71 16.88
C LYS A 382 1.40 -20.27 17.24
N VAL A 383 1.42 -19.36 16.27
CA VAL A 383 1.86 -17.98 16.47
C VAL A 383 0.78 -17.17 17.18
N GLU A 384 1.13 -16.60 18.32
CA GLU A 384 0.20 -15.85 19.17
C GLU A 384 -0.09 -14.43 18.66
N GLY A 385 -1.32 -13.95 18.88
CA GLY A 385 -1.69 -12.54 18.72
C GLY A 385 -2.00 -12.07 17.29
N THR A 386 -2.27 -12.99 16.36
CA THR A 386 -2.51 -12.67 14.94
C THR A 386 -4.02 -12.65 14.64
N LYS A 387 -4.45 -12.21 13.45
CA LYS A 387 -5.87 -12.30 13.01
C LYS A 387 -6.05 -13.17 11.77
N HIS A 388 -5.14 -14.10 11.54
CA HIS A 388 -4.99 -14.81 10.26
C HIS A 388 -5.60 -16.22 10.24
N GLY A 389 -6.21 -16.68 11.34
CA GLY A 389 -6.78 -18.03 11.45
C GLY A 389 -7.68 -18.41 10.28
N ALA A 390 -8.61 -17.53 9.89
CA ALA A 390 -9.53 -17.78 8.77
C ALA A 390 -8.81 -17.96 7.42
N ARG A 391 -7.77 -17.15 7.15
CA ARG A 391 -6.98 -17.27 5.91
C ARG A 391 -6.15 -18.55 5.89
N ILE A 392 -5.59 -18.95 7.04
CA ILE A 392 -4.87 -20.21 7.17
C ILE A 392 -5.82 -21.38 6.92
N ALA A 393 -6.99 -21.36 7.57
CA ALA A 393 -8.04 -22.37 7.41
C ALA A 393 -8.46 -22.55 5.94
N GLU A 394 -8.74 -21.43 5.25
CA GLU A 394 -9.10 -21.43 3.83
C GLU A 394 -8.00 -22.03 2.96
N GLN A 395 -6.73 -21.68 3.18
CA GLN A 395 -5.62 -22.23 2.41
C GLN A 395 -5.39 -23.72 2.68
N ILE A 396 -5.49 -24.18 3.93
CA ILE A 396 -5.38 -25.61 4.24
C ILE A 396 -6.50 -26.39 3.54
N GLN A 397 -7.73 -25.87 3.54
CA GLN A 397 -8.85 -26.48 2.81
C GLN A 397 -8.60 -26.51 1.31
N ASP A 398 -8.22 -25.38 0.69
CA ASP A 398 -8.02 -25.29 -0.77
C ASP A 398 -6.93 -26.26 -1.25
N VAL A 399 -5.80 -26.34 -0.53
CA VAL A 399 -4.71 -27.26 -0.87
C VAL A 399 -5.15 -28.72 -0.71
N THR A 400 -5.82 -29.07 0.40
CA THR A 400 -6.30 -30.44 0.65
C THR A 400 -7.34 -30.90 -0.38
N VAL A 401 -8.24 -30.01 -0.79
CA VAL A 401 -9.29 -30.35 -1.78
C VAL A 401 -8.69 -30.57 -3.16
N ARG A 402 -7.80 -29.66 -3.61
CA ARG A 402 -7.23 -29.68 -4.97
C ARG A 402 -6.16 -30.74 -5.18
N VAL A 403 -5.35 -31.03 -4.15
CA VAL A 403 -4.17 -31.88 -4.29
C VAL A 403 -4.45 -33.22 -3.61
N GLU A 404 -4.85 -34.22 -4.38
CA GLU A 404 -5.22 -35.53 -3.83
C GLU A 404 -4.06 -36.25 -3.13
N SER A 405 -2.85 -36.15 -3.67
CA SER A 405 -1.67 -36.87 -3.16
C SER A 405 -1.29 -36.48 -1.72
N ILE A 406 -1.66 -35.29 -1.24
CA ILE A 406 -1.32 -34.82 0.11
C ILE A 406 -2.45 -35.02 1.12
N ARG A 407 -3.63 -35.51 0.71
CA ARG A 407 -4.80 -35.66 1.60
C ARG A 407 -4.46 -36.50 2.83
N HIS A 408 -3.74 -37.62 2.66
CA HIS A 408 -3.33 -38.46 3.77
C HIS A 408 -2.47 -37.70 4.80
N PHE A 409 -1.48 -36.94 4.34
CA PHE A 409 -0.64 -36.13 5.23
C PHE A 409 -1.45 -35.03 5.93
N SER A 410 -2.22 -34.26 5.15
CA SER A 410 -3.03 -33.14 5.65
C SER A 410 -4.06 -33.59 6.69
N VAL A 411 -4.80 -34.66 6.42
CA VAL A 411 -5.77 -35.25 7.36
C VAL A 411 -5.09 -35.71 8.64
N SER A 412 -3.89 -36.29 8.56
CA SER A 412 -3.15 -36.69 9.76
C SER A 412 -2.75 -35.51 10.65
N GLN A 413 -2.36 -34.37 10.05
CA GLN A 413 -2.03 -33.15 10.78
C GLN A 413 -3.28 -32.49 11.36
N MET A 414 -4.38 -32.47 10.61
CA MET A 414 -5.65 -31.90 11.07
C MET A 414 -6.26 -32.72 12.21
N ALA A 415 -6.18 -34.06 12.15
CA ALA A 415 -6.62 -34.94 13.23
C ALA A 415 -5.86 -34.63 14.53
N LEU A 416 -4.54 -34.45 14.45
CA LEU A 416 -3.71 -34.09 15.61
C LEU A 416 -4.10 -32.72 16.20
N LEU A 417 -4.48 -31.74 15.36
CA LEU A 417 -4.96 -30.44 15.83
C LEU A 417 -6.29 -30.56 16.58
N VAL A 418 -7.22 -31.38 16.06
CA VAL A 418 -8.53 -31.63 16.69
C VAL A 418 -8.37 -32.37 18.02
N GLU A 419 -7.53 -33.40 18.08
CA GLU A 419 -7.26 -34.15 19.32
C GLU A 419 -6.66 -33.25 20.41
N ASN A 420 -5.78 -32.33 20.02
CA ASN A 420 -5.14 -31.38 20.93
C ASN A 420 -5.95 -30.08 21.13
N ALA A 421 -7.16 -29.96 20.57
CA ALA A 421 -7.97 -28.74 20.63
C ALA A 421 -8.20 -28.26 22.07
N HIS A 422 -8.39 -29.18 23.01
CA HIS A 422 -8.60 -28.87 24.43
C HIS A 422 -7.40 -28.15 25.08
N ILE A 423 -6.17 -28.47 24.67
CA ILE A 423 -4.94 -27.82 25.12
C ILE A 423 -4.80 -26.46 24.43
N LEU A 424 -5.02 -26.42 23.12
CA LEU A 424 -4.85 -25.22 22.31
C LEU A 424 -5.86 -24.12 22.68
N LEU A 425 -7.07 -24.50 23.08
CA LEU A 425 -8.11 -23.57 23.53
C LEU A 425 -7.92 -23.10 24.98
N ALA A 426 -7.00 -23.69 25.74
CA ALA A 426 -6.66 -23.24 27.09
C ALA A 426 -5.79 -21.97 27.10
N GLY A 427 -5.26 -21.56 25.95
CA GLY A 427 -4.44 -20.35 25.76
C GLY A 427 -5.18 -19.02 25.93
N SER A 428 -4.51 -17.93 25.57
CA SER A 428 -5.05 -16.56 25.64
C SER A 428 -6.25 -16.34 24.68
N VAL A 429 -7.10 -15.34 24.94
CA VAL A 429 -8.33 -15.07 24.15
C VAL A 429 -8.03 -14.85 22.66
N GLN A 430 -6.91 -14.18 22.34
CA GLN A 430 -6.48 -13.94 20.97
C GLN A 430 -5.98 -15.22 20.27
N GLN A 431 -5.28 -16.10 21.00
CA GLN A 431 -4.90 -17.41 20.46
C GLN A 431 -6.13 -18.27 20.15
N ARG A 432 -7.15 -18.21 21.03
CA ARG A 432 -8.41 -18.93 20.84
C ARG A 432 -9.07 -18.55 19.51
N SER A 433 -9.14 -17.26 19.17
CA SER A 433 -9.79 -16.84 17.92
C SER A 433 -9.11 -17.40 16.66
N ASN A 434 -7.77 -17.46 16.61
CA ASN A 434 -7.08 -17.99 15.43
C ASN A 434 -7.19 -19.50 15.32
N ILE A 435 -6.95 -20.21 16.43
CA ILE A 435 -6.99 -21.66 16.42
C ILE A 435 -8.40 -22.17 16.16
N CYS A 436 -9.43 -21.46 16.64
CA CYS A 436 -10.83 -21.76 16.38
C CYS A 436 -11.17 -21.83 14.88
N GLU A 437 -10.73 -20.85 14.09
CA GLU A 437 -10.96 -20.88 12.63
C GLU A 437 -10.20 -22.03 11.94
N VAL A 438 -8.99 -22.35 12.40
CA VAL A 438 -8.23 -23.48 11.86
C VAL A 438 -8.87 -24.81 12.25
N LEU A 439 -9.43 -24.91 13.46
CA LEU A 439 -10.17 -26.08 13.93
C LEU A 439 -11.43 -26.32 13.10
N LEU A 440 -12.09 -25.26 12.61
CA LEU A 440 -13.17 -25.39 11.63
C LEU A 440 -12.69 -26.13 10.38
N ALA A 441 -11.56 -25.70 9.81
CA ALA A 441 -10.98 -26.37 8.65
C ALA A 441 -10.54 -27.80 8.96
N ALA A 442 -9.92 -28.03 10.12
CA ALA A 442 -9.46 -29.34 10.53
C ALA A 442 -10.63 -30.33 10.70
N ALA A 443 -11.70 -29.93 11.38
CA ALA A 443 -12.93 -30.70 11.53
C ALA A 443 -13.57 -31.05 10.19
N TRP A 444 -13.63 -30.08 9.26
CA TRP A 444 -14.17 -30.31 7.93
C TRP A 444 -13.32 -31.30 7.12
N ILE A 445 -11.99 -31.15 7.14
CA ILE A 445 -11.05 -32.05 6.44
C ILE A 445 -11.14 -33.47 6.99
N CYS A 446 -11.19 -33.63 8.31
CA CYS A 446 -11.34 -34.95 8.94
C CYS A 446 -12.67 -35.61 8.58
N GLY A 447 -13.77 -34.84 8.54
CA GLY A 447 -15.09 -35.36 8.18
C GLY A 447 -15.22 -35.74 6.70
N GLU A 448 -14.74 -34.89 5.79
CA GLU A 448 -14.82 -35.12 4.34
C GLU A 448 -13.91 -36.28 3.89
N TYR A 449 -12.70 -36.34 4.44
CA TYR A 449 -11.69 -37.33 4.09
C TYR A 449 -11.47 -38.36 5.21
N SER A 450 -12.56 -38.82 5.82
CA SER A 450 -12.55 -39.76 6.96
C SER A 450 -11.76 -41.05 6.66
N GLN A 451 -11.72 -41.47 5.40
CA GLN A 451 -10.92 -42.61 4.90
C GLN A 451 -9.41 -42.50 5.16
N HIS A 452 -8.88 -41.29 5.35
CA HIS A 452 -7.46 -41.05 5.62
C HIS A 452 -7.15 -40.82 7.10
N VAL A 453 -8.18 -40.79 7.96
CA VAL A 453 -8.00 -40.60 9.41
C VAL A 453 -7.52 -41.91 10.03
N ARG A 454 -6.40 -41.86 10.76
CA ARG A 454 -5.81 -43.04 11.42
C ARG A 454 -6.71 -43.60 12.53
N ASN A 455 -7.26 -42.73 13.37
CA ASN A 455 -8.13 -43.10 14.48
C ASN A 455 -9.38 -42.22 14.48
N ILE A 456 -10.43 -42.68 13.78
CA ILE A 456 -11.69 -41.93 13.65
C ILE A 456 -12.38 -41.75 15.00
N HIS A 457 -12.32 -42.76 15.89
CA HIS A 457 -12.94 -42.70 17.22
C HIS A 457 -12.34 -41.60 18.10
N SER A 458 -11.02 -41.49 18.13
CA SER A 458 -10.30 -40.45 18.89
C SER A 458 -10.68 -39.04 18.43
N VAL A 459 -10.73 -38.83 17.11
CA VAL A 459 -11.12 -37.54 16.52
C VAL A 459 -12.58 -37.22 16.83
N LEU A 460 -13.49 -38.18 16.65
CA LEU A 460 -14.92 -38.02 16.96
C LEU A 460 -15.13 -37.65 18.43
N GLU A 461 -14.53 -38.41 19.35
CA GLU A 461 -14.62 -38.15 20.79
C GLU A 461 -14.07 -36.78 21.16
N SER A 462 -12.96 -36.36 20.54
CA SER A 462 -12.38 -35.04 20.76
C SER A 462 -13.29 -33.91 20.26
N MET A 463 -13.97 -34.10 19.12
CA MET A 463 -14.96 -33.14 18.61
C MET A 463 -16.20 -33.05 19.50
N LEU A 464 -16.68 -34.18 20.01
CA LEU A 464 -17.82 -34.25 20.94
C LEU A 464 -17.52 -33.62 22.30
N ARG A 465 -16.25 -33.60 22.74
CA ARG A 465 -15.80 -32.95 23.98
C ARG A 465 -15.58 -31.43 23.84
N ALA A 466 -15.87 -30.85 22.68
CA ALA A 466 -15.71 -29.43 22.45
C ALA A 466 -16.58 -28.59 23.40
N ARG A 467 -16.02 -27.49 23.94
CA ARG A 467 -16.76 -26.60 24.84
C ARG A 467 -17.63 -25.64 24.03
N THR A 468 -18.94 -25.89 24.00
CA THR A 468 -19.94 -25.10 23.29
C THR A 468 -20.01 -23.63 23.72
N SER A 469 -19.60 -23.31 24.95
CA SER A 469 -19.53 -21.93 25.45
C SER A 469 -18.31 -21.11 25.00
N VAL A 470 -17.27 -21.77 24.47
CA VAL A 470 -16.00 -21.11 24.11
C VAL A 470 -15.87 -20.93 22.59
N MET A 471 -16.46 -21.82 21.81
CA MET A 471 -16.38 -21.81 20.35
C MET A 471 -17.51 -20.99 19.75
N SER A 472 -17.25 -20.30 18.64
CA SER A 472 -18.28 -19.55 17.92
C SER A 472 -19.25 -20.50 17.20
N GLY A 473 -20.48 -20.04 17.02
CA GLY A 473 -21.57 -20.84 16.46
C GLY A 473 -21.32 -21.39 15.06
N HIS A 474 -20.61 -20.64 14.20
CA HIS A 474 -20.26 -21.12 12.85
C HIS A 474 -19.33 -22.33 12.89
N ILE A 475 -18.42 -22.40 13.86
CA ILE A 475 -17.50 -23.55 14.03
C ILE A 475 -18.26 -24.75 14.59
N LEU A 476 -19.10 -24.53 15.60
CA LEU A 476 -19.95 -25.59 16.17
C LEU A 476 -20.85 -26.23 15.10
N SER A 477 -21.41 -25.42 14.20
CA SER A 477 -22.25 -25.89 13.09
C SER A 477 -21.48 -26.81 12.12
N VAL A 478 -20.20 -26.51 11.87
CA VAL A 478 -19.30 -27.36 11.07
C VAL A 478 -18.92 -28.62 11.84
N TYR A 479 -18.68 -28.51 13.15
CA TYR A 479 -18.39 -29.66 14.01
C TYR A 479 -19.53 -30.67 13.97
N VAL A 480 -20.77 -30.25 14.21
CA VAL A 480 -21.96 -31.13 14.22
C VAL A 480 -22.10 -31.88 12.89
N GLN A 481 -21.94 -31.18 11.76
CA GLN A 481 -22.03 -31.82 10.44
C GLN A 481 -20.97 -32.90 10.25
N ASN A 482 -19.72 -32.63 10.65
CA ASN A 482 -18.60 -33.55 10.45
C ASN A 482 -18.56 -34.67 11.50
N ILE A 483 -19.07 -34.42 12.71
CA ILE A 483 -19.36 -35.45 13.72
C ILE A 483 -20.28 -36.51 13.12
N GLY A 484 -21.36 -36.09 12.44
CA GLY A 484 -22.27 -37.00 11.74
C GLY A 484 -21.60 -37.84 10.65
N LYS A 485 -20.71 -37.23 9.84
CA LYS A 485 -19.91 -37.96 8.83
C LYS A 485 -18.98 -39.01 9.44
N LEU A 486 -18.27 -38.65 10.51
CA LEU A 486 -17.36 -39.57 11.21
C LEU A 486 -18.12 -40.71 11.89
N TYR A 487 -19.27 -40.39 12.52
CA TYR A 487 -20.19 -41.38 13.09
C TYR A 487 -20.69 -42.36 12.02
N SER A 488 -21.19 -41.86 10.89
CA SER A 488 -21.63 -42.68 9.76
C SER A 488 -20.53 -43.62 9.25
N THR A 489 -19.28 -43.14 9.19
CA THR A 489 -18.12 -43.94 8.77
C THR A 489 -17.81 -45.05 9.78
N LEU A 490 -17.80 -44.74 11.08
CA LEU A 490 -17.58 -45.73 12.15
C LEU A 490 -18.71 -46.75 12.21
N LEU A 491 -19.95 -46.30 12.12
CA LEU A 491 -21.13 -47.15 12.13
C LEU A 491 -21.11 -48.12 10.93
N SER A 492 -20.79 -47.63 9.75
CA SER A 492 -20.62 -48.46 8.55
C SER A 492 -19.52 -49.51 8.71
N LYS A 493 -18.48 -49.23 9.49
CA LYS A 493 -17.42 -50.20 9.79
C LYS A 493 -17.89 -51.24 10.80
N ALA A 494 -18.50 -50.81 11.90
CA ALA A 494 -18.99 -51.70 12.96
C ALA A 494 -20.11 -52.64 12.47
N GLU A 495 -21.07 -52.16 11.66
CA GLU A 495 -22.10 -53.00 11.05
C GLU A 495 -21.56 -54.01 10.04
N LYS A 496 -20.46 -53.68 9.34
CA LYS A 496 -19.77 -54.62 8.44
C LYS A 496 -19.05 -55.72 9.19
N GLU A 497 -18.54 -55.41 10.38
CA GLU A 497 -17.83 -56.34 11.27
C GLU A 497 -18.80 -57.13 12.18
N ASP A 498 -20.11 -56.83 12.14
CA ASP A 498 -21.14 -57.39 13.03
C ASP A 498 -20.84 -57.18 14.53
N ASP A 499 -20.11 -56.12 14.85
CA ASP A 499 -19.72 -55.74 16.22
C ASP A 499 -20.81 -54.90 16.89
N TRP A 500 -21.82 -55.58 17.44
CA TRP A 500 -22.97 -54.95 18.10
C TRP A 500 -22.59 -54.21 19.39
N ASP A 501 -21.54 -54.66 20.09
CA ASP A 501 -21.08 -54.00 21.32
C ASP A 501 -20.44 -52.64 20.99
N ALA A 502 -19.67 -52.56 19.89
CA ALA A 502 -19.12 -51.31 19.40
C ALA A 502 -20.19 -50.34 18.89
N ILE A 503 -21.25 -50.85 18.23
CA ILE A 503 -22.40 -50.04 17.79
C ILE A 503 -23.12 -49.42 18.99
N GLU A 504 -23.47 -50.22 20.00
CA GLU A 504 -24.16 -49.74 21.20
C GLU A 504 -23.30 -48.72 21.97
N SER A 505 -22.00 -48.95 22.07
CA SER A 505 -21.06 -47.99 22.68
C SER A 505 -21.02 -46.66 21.91
N LEU A 506 -20.98 -46.72 20.59
CA LEU A 506 -20.93 -45.54 19.71
C LEU A 506 -22.23 -44.72 19.79
N ASP A 507 -23.39 -45.37 19.80
CA ASP A 507 -24.69 -44.71 19.94
C ASP A 507 -24.82 -44.01 21.30
N ASN A 508 -24.45 -44.71 22.38
CA ASN A 508 -24.44 -44.14 23.73
C ASN A 508 -23.50 -42.92 23.83
N LEU A 509 -22.32 -42.99 23.22
CA LEU A 509 -21.39 -41.86 23.17
C LEU A 509 -22.02 -40.66 22.45
N MET A 510 -22.63 -40.88 21.29
CA MET A 510 -23.26 -39.82 20.50
C MET A 510 -24.47 -39.21 21.20
N LEU A 511 -25.39 -40.02 21.72
CA LEU A 511 -26.58 -39.56 22.42
C LEU A 511 -26.23 -38.76 23.68
N SER A 512 -25.24 -39.23 24.45
CA SER A 512 -24.83 -38.55 25.68
C SER A 512 -24.11 -37.22 25.44
N LYS A 513 -23.27 -37.12 24.40
CA LYS A 513 -22.43 -35.94 24.15
C LYS A 513 -23.04 -34.93 23.18
N LEU A 514 -23.83 -35.38 22.21
CA LEU A 514 -24.49 -34.46 21.28
C LEU A 514 -25.58 -33.62 21.97
N ALA A 515 -26.14 -34.11 23.09
CA ALA A 515 -27.09 -33.36 23.91
C ALA A 515 -26.51 -32.02 24.40
N ASP A 516 -25.20 -31.93 24.64
CA ASP A 516 -24.53 -30.70 25.04
C ASP A 516 -24.58 -29.62 23.93
N PHE A 517 -24.67 -30.03 22.65
CA PHE A 517 -24.78 -29.13 21.50
C PHE A 517 -26.21 -28.62 21.27
N GLU A 518 -27.24 -29.32 21.75
CA GLU A 518 -28.63 -28.84 21.74
C GLU A 518 -28.82 -27.64 22.68
N LEU A 519 -27.94 -27.50 23.68
CA LEU A 519 -27.91 -26.37 24.61
C LEU A 519 -27.01 -25.22 24.14
N ALA A 520 -26.46 -25.28 22.92
CA ALA A 520 -25.62 -24.21 22.39
C ALA A 520 -26.43 -22.92 22.20
N GLU A 521 -25.81 -21.77 22.51
CA GLU A 521 -26.46 -20.45 22.38
C GLU A 521 -26.76 -20.06 20.91
N HIS A 522 -26.11 -20.71 19.95
CA HIS A 522 -26.21 -20.36 18.53
C HIS A 522 -27.23 -21.24 17.79
N LEU A 523 -28.28 -20.62 17.26
CA LEU A 523 -29.42 -21.28 16.63
C LEU A 523 -29.03 -22.29 15.53
N GLU A 524 -28.14 -21.94 14.60
CA GLU A 524 -27.74 -22.86 13.51
C GLU A 524 -27.07 -24.14 14.05
N ALA A 525 -26.24 -24.02 15.10
CA ALA A 525 -25.55 -25.17 15.68
C ALA A 525 -26.54 -26.05 16.44
N GLN A 526 -27.46 -25.41 17.17
CA GLN A 526 -28.55 -26.07 17.88
C GLN A 526 -29.48 -26.81 16.92
N GLU A 527 -29.93 -26.18 15.82
CA GLU A 527 -30.83 -26.80 14.85
C GLU A 527 -30.17 -28.01 14.17
N ARG A 528 -28.90 -27.90 13.78
CA ARG A 528 -28.13 -29.04 13.26
C ARG A 528 -27.97 -30.15 14.29
N ALA A 529 -27.72 -29.81 15.55
CA ALA A 529 -27.58 -30.78 16.63
C ALA A 529 -28.90 -31.52 16.88
N CYS A 530 -30.03 -30.80 16.95
CA CYS A 530 -31.35 -31.41 17.09
C CYS A 530 -31.73 -32.28 15.90
N THR A 531 -31.37 -31.85 14.68
CA THR A 531 -31.60 -32.65 13.47
C THR A 531 -30.80 -33.96 13.51
N LEU A 532 -29.51 -33.87 13.84
CA LEU A 532 -28.64 -35.06 13.98
C LEU A 532 -29.10 -35.95 15.14
N MET A 533 -29.54 -35.38 16.27
CA MET A 533 -30.11 -36.10 17.40
C MET A 533 -31.40 -36.85 17.01
N GLY A 534 -32.25 -36.23 16.19
CA GLY A 534 -33.43 -36.87 15.63
C GLY A 534 -33.08 -38.08 14.78
N VAL A 535 -32.05 -37.96 13.91
CA VAL A 535 -31.53 -39.09 13.12
C VAL A 535 -30.96 -40.18 14.04
N LEU A 536 -30.18 -39.83 15.06
CA LEU A 536 -29.59 -40.80 16.00
C LEU A 536 -30.65 -41.62 16.75
N ARG A 537 -31.78 -41.02 17.15
CA ARG A 537 -32.87 -41.77 17.79
C ARG A 537 -33.53 -42.79 16.86
N VAL A 538 -33.61 -42.49 15.57
CA VAL A 538 -34.10 -43.45 14.56
C VAL A 538 -33.11 -44.60 14.40
N VAL A 539 -31.80 -44.28 14.38
CA VAL A 539 -30.71 -45.25 14.27
C VAL A 539 -30.66 -46.16 15.51
N GLU A 540 -30.70 -45.61 16.71
CA GLU A 540 -30.75 -46.37 17.98
C GLU A 540 -31.96 -47.33 18.01
N ALA A 541 -33.14 -46.85 17.60
CA ALA A 541 -34.34 -47.69 17.55
C ALA A 541 -34.21 -48.85 16.54
N ALA A 542 -33.52 -48.65 15.41
CA ALA A 542 -33.22 -49.70 14.44
C ALA A 542 -32.20 -50.70 14.98
N HIS A 543 -31.13 -50.23 15.63
CA HIS A 543 -30.13 -51.10 16.28
C HIS A 543 -30.72 -51.92 17.42
N GLY A 544 -31.68 -51.38 18.19
CA GLY A 544 -32.44 -52.13 19.19
C GLY A 544 -33.24 -53.30 18.60
N ARG A 545 -33.59 -53.25 17.30
CA ARG A 545 -34.18 -54.35 16.53
C ARG A 545 -33.15 -55.19 15.76
N ARG A 546 -31.86 -54.91 15.93
CA ARG A 546 -30.73 -55.48 15.17
C ARG A 546 -30.86 -55.29 13.65
N GLU A 547 -31.43 -54.16 13.24
CA GLU A 547 -31.51 -53.76 11.83
C GLU A 547 -30.27 -52.95 11.46
N LYS A 548 -29.63 -53.27 10.33
CA LYS A 548 -28.50 -52.52 9.78
C LYS A 548 -29.01 -51.29 9.03
N ILE A 549 -28.60 -50.10 9.44
CA ILE A 549 -29.06 -48.82 8.89
C ILE A 549 -27.91 -47.90 8.46
N ALA A 550 -26.65 -48.29 8.68
CA ALA A 550 -25.49 -47.45 8.35
C ALA A 550 -25.47 -46.99 6.89
N GLY A 551 -25.92 -47.83 5.96
CA GLY A 551 -26.01 -47.49 4.54
C GLY A 551 -26.95 -46.33 4.25
N ASP A 552 -28.06 -46.22 4.97
CA ASP A 552 -29.00 -45.10 4.83
C ASP A 552 -28.49 -43.84 5.52
N VAL A 553 -27.79 -43.98 6.64
CA VAL A 553 -27.09 -42.87 7.31
C VAL A 553 -25.97 -42.32 6.43
N ALA A 554 -25.22 -43.18 5.72
CA ALA A 554 -24.14 -42.77 4.81
C ALA A 554 -24.67 -41.92 3.65
N LYS A 555 -25.85 -42.27 3.09
CA LYS A 555 -26.50 -41.49 2.02
C LYS A 555 -26.79 -40.04 2.39
N LEU A 556 -26.98 -39.73 3.68
CA LEU A 556 -27.15 -38.33 4.13
C LEU A 556 -25.93 -37.46 3.85
N TYR A 557 -24.77 -38.09 3.68
CA TYR A 557 -23.49 -37.44 3.44
C TYR A 557 -22.89 -37.79 2.08
N GLU A 558 -23.62 -38.53 1.24
CA GLU A 558 -23.21 -38.83 -0.13
C GLU A 558 -23.40 -37.60 -1.03
N GLY A 559 -22.30 -37.14 -1.62
CA GLY A 559 -22.30 -36.06 -2.60
C GLY A 559 -20.93 -35.41 -2.72
N GLU A 560 -20.36 -35.39 -3.94
CA GLU A 560 -19.09 -34.72 -4.16
C GLU A 560 -19.25 -33.20 -4.10
N LEU A 561 -18.55 -32.57 -3.15
CA LEU A 561 -18.38 -31.12 -3.12
C LEU A 561 -17.44 -30.69 -4.25
N ASN A 562 -18.00 -30.52 -5.44
CA ASN A 562 -17.26 -30.03 -6.58
C ASN A 562 -16.92 -28.54 -6.39
N PRO A 563 -15.64 -28.14 -6.45
CA PRO A 563 -15.27 -26.74 -6.32
C PRO A 563 -15.87 -25.93 -7.48
N VAL A 564 -16.83 -25.07 -7.17
CA VAL A 564 -17.44 -24.20 -8.18
C VAL A 564 -16.42 -23.14 -8.58
N ALA A 565 -15.99 -23.16 -9.83
CA ALA A 565 -15.04 -22.17 -10.34
C ALA A 565 -15.59 -20.74 -10.14
N ALA A 566 -14.76 -19.79 -9.71
CA ALA A 566 -15.17 -18.39 -9.54
C ALA A 566 -15.78 -17.77 -10.82
N LYS A 567 -15.35 -18.25 -12.00
CA LYS A 567 -15.97 -17.90 -13.30
C LYS A 567 -17.41 -18.40 -13.46
N ALA A 568 -17.74 -19.55 -12.87
CA ALA A 568 -19.10 -20.10 -12.87
C ALA A 568 -19.99 -19.35 -11.88
N GLN A 569 -19.46 -18.99 -10.69
CA GLN A 569 -20.19 -18.16 -9.71
C GLN A 569 -20.56 -16.77 -10.27
N ARG A 570 -19.65 -16.11 -11.00
CA ARG A 570 -19.93 -14.81 -11.66
C ARG A 570 -20.94 -14.86 -12.80
N LYS A 571 -21.24 -16.06 -13.32
CA LYS A 571 -22.26 -16.28 -14.35
C LYS A 571 -23.65 -16.53 -13.76
N VAL A 572 -23.76 -16.68 -12.45
CA VAL A 572 -25.06 -16.77 -11.77
C VAL A 572 -25.64 -15.35 -11.76
N PRO A 573 -26.76 -15.09 -12.46
CA PRO A 573 -27.41 -13.79 -12.43
C PRO A 573 -27.85 -13.50 -11.00
N VAL A 574 -27.50 -12.33 -10.48
CA VAL A 574 -28.03 -11.85 -9.21
C VAL A 574 -29.52 -11.58 -9.42
N PRO A 575 -30.44 -12.18 -8.65
CA PRO A 575 -31.86 -11.90 -8.79
C PRO A 575 -32.11 -10.41 -8.55
N GLU A 576 -32.92 -9.77 -9.40
CA GLU A 576 -33.46 -8.44 -9.10
C GLU A 576 -34.48 -8.60 -7.96
N GLY A 577 -34.04 -8.29 -6.75
CA GLY A 577 -34.83 -8.27 -5.52
C GLY A 577 -34.26 -7.26 -4.55
#